data_AF-A0A6A3C5F3-F1
#
_entry.id   AF-A0A6A3C5F3-F1
#
_cell.length_a   1.000
_cell.length_b   1.000
_cell.length_c   1.000
_cell.angle_alpha   90.00
_cell.angle_beta   90.00
_cell.angle_gamma   90.00
#
_symmetry.space_group_name_H-M   'P 1'
#
loop_
_entity.id
_entity.type
_entity.pdbx_description
1 polymer ?
#
loop_
_entity_poly.entity_id
_entity_poly.type
_entity_poly.pdbx_seq_one_letter_code
_entity_poly.pdbx_strand_id
1 'polypeptide(L)'
;MNPLQWLLMLQFMFFLSRFFLSADTIRQHHFIKDNDEMMISSGKIFALGFFGPENSRNRYVGIGYHQIPDKKSPDDPGLGNYSLKMNPNGSPQMFLYKGSTPWWRSDPWTGQRWSGIPTMTNKFILNMYFVDSDDEVLYSSSVKNASHIVRRVTNETGIIEGLIWNHEDQRWIAFYSHPNEKCDFYGHCGPNAYCNPYLTDDFECTCFPGFEPKSPEAWLIRDGAGGCVKKPSISMCGNGEGFIKFRHMKVPDTSAAHVDTSIGLKQCKEKYLRDCSCMAYASAYSETNRGGWLLDMAR
;
A
#
# COMPACT_ATOMS: atom_id res chain seq x y z
N MET A 1 7.51 -18.49 -63.33
CA MET A 1 8.34 -17.54 -62.56
C MET A 1 9.80 -17.96 -62.72
N ASN A 2 10.67 -17.07 -63.18
CA ASN A 2 12.09 -17.38 -63.43
C ASN A 2 12.80 -17.65 -62.09
N PRO A 3 13.71 -18.64 -61.98
CA PRO A 3 14.50 -18.89 -60.76
C PRO A 3 15.18 -17.64 -60.18
N LEU A 4 15.57 -16.68 -61.02
CA LEU A 4 16.14 -15.41 -60.56
C LEU A 4 15.13 -14.54 -59.77
N GLN A 5 13.85 -14.58 -60.14
CA GLN A 5 12.79 -13.85 -59.43
C GLN A 5 12.49 -14.46 -58.06
N TRP A 6 12.59 -15.78 -57.92
CA TRP A 6 12.44 -16.49 -56.64
C TRP A 6 13.56 -16.11 -55.65
N LEU A 7 14.79 -16.05 -56.13
CA LEU A 7 15.94 -15.60 -55.34
C LEU A 7 15.79 -14.16 -54.87
N LEU A 8 15.34 -13.25 -55.73
CA LEU A 8 15.09 -11.86 -55.37
C LEU A 8 13.95 -11.70 -54.36
N MET A 9 12.86 -12.47 -54.51
CA MET A 9 11.75 -12.50 -53.54
C MET A 9 12.20 -13.02 -52.17
N LEU A 10 13.01 -14.09 -52.14
CA LEU A 10 13.56 -14.64 -50.90
C LEU A 10 14.51 -13.65 -50.22
N GLN A 11 15.37 -12.98 -50.98
CA GLN A 11 16.25 -11.94 -50.43
C GLN A 11 15.47 -10.74 -49.92
N PHE A 12 14.41 -10.31 -50.61
CA PHE A 12 13.53 -9.24 -50.15
C PHE A 12 12.76 -9.63 -48.88
N MET A 13 12.26 -10.86 -48.78
CA MET A 13 11.63 -11.40 -47.57
C MET A 13 12.61 -11.50 -46.40
N PHE A 14 13.87 -11.88 -46.65
CA PHE A 14 14.95 -11.90 -45.65
C PHE A 14 15.44 -10.51 -45.25
N PHE A 15 15.32 -9.53 -46.16
CA PHE A 15 15.59 -8.12 -45.89
C PHE A 15 14.47 -7.54 -45.03
N LEU A 16 13.21 -7.74 -45.41
CA LEU A 16 12.02 -7.34 -44.66
C LEU A 16 11.95 -8.00 -43.27
N SER A 17 12.36 -9.26 -43.11
CA SER A 17 12.38 -9.90 -41.79
C SER A 17 13.38 -9.26 -40.82
N ARG A 18 14.39 -8.52 -41.33
CA ARG A 18 15.28 -7.69 -40.50
C ARG A 18 14.68 -6.34 -40.12
N PHE A 19 13.56 -5.91 -40.72
CA PHE A 19 12.88 -4.65 -40.39
C PHE A 19 11.76 -4.77 -39.35
N PHE A 20 11.42 -5.97 -38.86
CA PHE A 20 10.24 -6.17 -38.00
C PHE A 20 10.51 -6.81 -36.63
N LEU A 21 11.76 -6.85 -36.17
CA LEU A 21 12.08 -7.32 -34.82
C LEU A 21 12.45 -6.13 -33.95
N SER A 22 11.50 -5.65 -33.13
CA SER A 22 11.83 -4.82 -31.97
C SER A 22 12.79 -5.62 -31.09
N ALA A 23 14.02 -5.13 -30.93
CA ALA A 23 14.95 -5.71 -29.98
C ALA A 23 14.45 -5.46 -28.55
N ASP A 24 14.24 -6.53 -27.79
CA ASP A 24 13.84 -6.49 -26.37
C ASP A 24 15.05 -6.59 -25.43
N THR A 25 16.26 -6.63 -25.98
CA THR A 25 17.51 -6.92 -25.27
C THR A 25 18.53 -5.80 -25.50
N ILE A 26 18.96 -5.13 -24.41
CA ILE A 26 20.07 -4.18 -24.43
C ILE A 26 21.38 -4.96 -24.27
N ARG A 27 22.33 -4.77 -25.19
CA ARG A 27 23.69 -5.29 -25.08
C ARG A 27 24.64 -4.15 -24.75
N GLN A 28 25.82 -4.46 -24.21
CA GLN A 28 26.83 -3.46 -23.83
C GLN A 28 27.18 -2.45 -24.94
N HIS A 29 27.05 -2.84 -26.21
CA HIS A 29 27.38 -2.02 -27.38
C HIS A 29 26.14 -1.43 -28.07
N HIS A 30 24.95 -1.60 -27.50
CA HIS A 30 23.70 -1.05 -28.00
C HIS A 30 23.32 0.16 -27.15
N PHE A 31 23.41 1.35 -27.73
CA PHE A 31 22.98 2.59 -27.10
C PHE A 31 21.57 2.96 -27.58
N ILE A 32 20.66 3.21 -26.65
CA ILE A 32 19.34 3.79 -26.95
C ILE A 32 19.55 5.31 -27.03
N LYS A 33 19.24 5.93 -28.16
CA LYS A 33 19.31 7.38 -28.29
C LYS A 33 17.92 8.00 -28.20
N ASP A 34 17.93 9.27 -27.83
CA ASP A 34 16.72 10.07 -27.89
C ASP A 34 16.28 10.25 -29.36
N ASN A 35 14.99 10.02 -29.62
CA ASN A 35 14.34 9.91 -30.95
C ASN A 35 14.60 8.62 -31.74
N ASP A 36 15.23 7.60 -31.15
CA ASP A 36 15.22 6.25 -31.71
C ASP A 36 13.86 5.55 -31.43
N GLU A 37 13.63 4.41 -32.10
CA GLU A 37 12.48 3.56 -31.80
C GLU A 37 12.51 3.07 -30.34
N MET A 38 11.33 3.01 -29.71
CA MET A 38 11.19 2.45 -28.37
C MET A 38 11.42 0.94 -28.40
N MET A 39 12.08 0.41 -27.38
CA MET A 39 12.21 -1.04 -27.22
C MET A 39 10.96 -1.60 -26.60
N ILE A 40 10.35 -2.57 -27.30
CA ILE A 40 9.13 -3.21 -26.85
C ILE A 40 9.47 -4.51 -26.12
N SER A 41 8.88 -4.70 -24.95
CA SER A 41 9.06 -5.95 -24.19
C SER A 41 8.54 -7.15 -24.99
N SER A 42 9.08 -8.35 -24.72
CA SER A 42 8.67 -9.59 -25.40
C SER A 42 7.16 -9.85 -25.37
N GLY A 43 6.48 -9.49 -24.28
CA GLY A 43 5.03 -9.58 -24.11
C GLY A 43 4.23 -8.45 -24.78
N LYS A 44 4.90 -7.47 -25.40
CA LYS A 44 4.30 -6.28 -26.02
C LYS A 44 3.44 -5.44 -25.07
N ILE A 45 3.72 -5.48 -23.78
CA ILE A 45 2.98 -4.73 -22.74
C ILE A 45 3.67 -3.40 -22.45
N PHE A 46 5.00 -3.42 -22.38
CA PHE A 46 5.80 -2.28 -21.96
C PHE A 46 6.71 -1.79 -23.08
N ALA A 47 6.97 -0.49 -23.10
CA ALA A 47 7.92 0.16 -23.98
C ALA A 47 8.95 0.93 -23.14
N LEU A 48 10.23 0.74 -23.42
CA LEU A 48 11.34 1.48 -22.82
C LEU A 48 11.91 2.47 -23.84
N GLY A 49 12.05 3.72 -23.45
CA GLY A 49 12.57 4.77 -24.33
C GLY A 49 12.70 6.14 -23.64
N PHE A 50 12.90 7.17 -24.45
CA PHE A 50 12.96 8.56 -24.00
C PHE A 50 11.59 9.25 -24.13
N PHE A 51 11.16 9.91 -23.07
CA PHE A 51 9.89 10.63 -22.97
C PHE A 51 10.12 12.09 -22.59
N GLY A 52 9.12 12.95 -22.81
CA GLY A 52 9.13 14.36 -22.44
C GLY A 52 7.72 14.82 -22.06
N PRO A 53 7.52 15.55 -20.95
CA PRO A 53 6.23 16.11 -20.58
C PRO A 53 5.75 17.13 -21.62
N GLU A 54 4.43 17.29 -21.80
CA GLU A 54 3.86 18.11 -22.87
C GLU A 54 4.30 19.59 -22.84
N ASN A 55 4.57 20.14 -21.65
CA ASN A 55 4.93 21.54 -21.44
C ASN A 55 6.37 21.73 -20.91
N SER A 56 7.25 20.74 -21.08
CA SER A 56 8.64 20.82 -20.60
C SER A 56 9.64 20.47 -21.70
N ARG A 57 10.83 21.06 -21.62
CA ARG A 57 11.99 20.67 -22.45
C ARG A 57 12.79 19.52 -21.83
N ASN A 58 12.44 19.09 -20.62
CA ASN A 58 13.12 18.01 -19.94
C ASN A 58 12.86 16.68 -20.66
N ARG A 59 13.91 15.85 -20.75
CA ARG A 59 13.86 14.51 -21.33
C ARG A 59 14.21 13.48 -20.27
N TYR A 60 13.44 12.40 -20.25
CA TYR A 60 13.55 11.33 -19.26
C TYR A 60 13.62 9.98 -19.95
N VAL A 61 14.36 9.05 -19.37
CA VAL A 61 14.26 7.63 -19.73
C VAL A 61 13.20 7.00 -18.84
N GLY A 62 12.28 6.23 -19.43
CA GLY A 62 11.17 5.64 -18.69
C GLY A 62 10.67 4.33 -19.29
N ILE A 63 9.77 3.67 -18.57
CA ILE A 63 9.02 2.52 -19.05
C ILE A 63 7.54 2.91 -19.05
N GLY A 64 6.91 2.85 -20.23
CA GLY A 64 5.49 3.12 -20.44
C GLY A 64 4.73 1.87 -20.87
N TYR A 65 3.42 1.99 -21.03
CA TYR A 65 2.58 0.92 -21.58
C TYR A 65 2.52 1.04 -23.10
N HIS A 66 2.94 0.00 -23.82
CA HIS A 66 3.02 0.03 -25.29
C HIS A 66 1.63 0.09 -25.96
N GLN A 67 0.65 -0.60 -25.39
CA GLN A 67 -0.69 -0.75 -25.97
C GLN A 67 -1.69 0.30 -25.49
N ILE A 68 -1.27 1.17 -24.58
CA ILE A 68 -2.10 2.25 -24.04
C ILE A 68 -1.63 3.51 -24.73
N PRO A 69 -2.52 4.25 -25.42
CA PRO A 69 -2.14 5.52 -26.01
C PRO A 69 -1.65 6.44 -24.90
N ASP A 70 -0.34 6.72 -24.87
CA ASP A 70 0.23 7.75 -24.01
C ASP A 70 -0.35 9.08 -24.49
N LYS A 71 -1.46 9.50 -23.87
CA LYS A 71 -1.71 10.93 -23.74
C LYS A 71 -0.49 11.44 -22.99
N LYS A 72 0.37 12.17 -23.71
CA LYS A 72 1.62 12.77 -23.21
C LYS A 72 1.49 13.03 -21.71
N SER A 73 2.37 12.43 -20.90
CA SER A 73 2.33 12.57 -19.44
C SER A 73 2.14 14.06 -19.13
N PRO A 74 1.01 14.47 -18.55
CA PRO A 74 0.73 15.88 -18.33
C PRO A 74 1.74 16.51 -17.36
N ASP A 75 2.36 15.68 -16.52
CA ASP A 75 3.12 16.14 -15.37
C ASP A 75 4.62 15.77 -15.46
N ASP A 76 5.45 16.64 -14.88
CA ASP A 76 6.88 16.47 -14.69
C ASP A 76 7.12 15.33 -13.67
N PRO A 77 7.92 14.28 -13.99
CA PRO A 77 8.19 13.16 -13.08
C PRO A 77 9.09 13.52 -11.87
N GLY A 78 9.12 14.80 -11.50
CA GLY A 78 9.82 15.29 -10.31
C GLY A 78 9.36 14.59 -9.03
N LEU A 79 10.14 14.76 -7.96
CA LEU A 79 9.83 14.17 -6.66
C LEU A 79 8.50 14.74 -6.13
N GLY A 80 7.44 13.92 -6.18
CA GLY A 80 6.18 14.24 -5.55
C GLY A 80 6.30 14.34 -4.03
N ASN A 81 5.33 15.01 -3.40
CA ASN A 81 5.32 15.19 -1.94
C ASN A 81 4.93 13.92 -1.16
N TYR A 82 4.48 12.87 -1.86
CA TYR A 82 3.97 11.66 -1.25
C TYR A 82 4.84 10.45 -1.55
N SER A 83 5.12 9.65 -0.53
CA SER A 83 5.93 8.43 -0.68
C SER A 83 5.34 7.28 0.12
N LEU A 84 5.15 6.13 -0.52
CA LEU A 84 4.75 4.88 0.13
C LEU A 84 6.00 4.09 0.50
N LYS A 85 6.14 3.71 1.78
CA LYS A 85 7.30 2.98 2.31
C LYS A 85 6.86 1.83 3.21
N MET A 86 7.60 0.72 3.17
CA MET A 86 7.47 -0.36 4.14
C MET A 86 8.25 -0.01 5.40
N ASN A 87 7.62 -0.12 6.57
CA ASN A 87 8.25 -0.10 7.87
C ASN A 87 8.27 -1.54 8.42
N PRO A 88 9.44 -2.17 8.56
CA PRO A 88 9.55 -3.53 9.08
C PRO A 88 9.53 -3.61 10.60
N ASN A 89 9.60 -2.47 11.32
CA ASN A 89 9.71 -2.48 12.78
C ASN A 89 8.42 -2.97 13.45
N GLY A 90 8.59 -3.76 14.50
CA GLY A 90 7.49 -4.39 15.24
C GLY A 90 6.73 -5.38 14.36
N SER A 91 5.47 -5.08 14.03
CA SER A 91 4.77 -5.82 12.98
C SER A 91 4.79 -5.01 11.69
N PRO A 92 5.24 -5.56 10.54
CA PRO A 92 5.44 -4.77 9.33
C PRO A 92 4.20 -4.06 8.82
N GLN A 93 4.39 -2.82 8.36
CA GLN A 93 3.32 -1.93 7.89
C GLN A 93 3.77 -1.09 6.71
N MET A 94 2.89 -0.79 5.78
CA MET A 94 3.14 0.25 4.79
C MET A 94 2.59 1.59 5.27
N PHE A 95 3.38 2.64 5.09
CA PHE A 95 3.02 4.01 5.40
C PHE A 95 3.10 4.87 4.14
N LEU A 96 2.03 5.61 3.89
CA LEU A 96 2.07 6.74 2.98
C LEU A 96 2.50 7.97 3.78
N TYR A 97 3.55 8.64 3.35
CA TYR A 97 4.03 9.89 3.95
C TYR A 97 3.70 11.08 3.06
N LYS A 98 3.38 12.22 3.67
CA LYS A 98 3.43 13.55 3.07
C LYS A 98 4.69 14.25 3.58
N GLY A 99 5.73 14.31 2.78
CA GLY A 99 7.08 14.67 3.23
C GLY A 99 7.59 13.65 4.26
N SER A 100 7.80 14.09 5.51
CA SER A 100 8.18 13.22 6.64
C SER A 100 7.00 12.81 7.52
N THR A 101 5.81 13.38 7.32
CA THR A 101 4.65 13.15 8.18
C THR A 101 3.83 11.96 7.66
N PRO A 102 3.51 10.96 8.50
CA PRO A 102 2.59 9.89 8.11
C PRO A 102 1.23 10.45 7.70
N TRP A 103 0.72 10.01 6.56
CA TRP A 103 -0.55 10.42 5.96
C TRP A 103 -1.61 9.33 6.03
N TRP A 104 -1.20 8.08 5.81
CA TRP A 104 -2.05 6.88 5.89
C TRP A 104 -1.18 5.66 6.22
N ARG A 105 -1.81 4.62 6.79
CA ARG A 105 -1.14 3.36 7.17
C ARG A 105 -1.98 2.16 6.73
N SER A 106 -1.32 1.12 6.22
CA SER A 106 -1.99 -0.10 5.74
C SER A 106 -2.51 -1.01 6.84
N ASP A 107 -2.15 -0.74 8.09
CA ASP A 107 -2.21 -1.67 9.21
C ASP A 107 -1.36 -2.93 8.93
N PRO A 108 -1.15 -3.82 9.92
CA PRO A 108 -0.36 -5.04 9.73
C PRO A 108 -1.01 -6.05 8.78
N TRP A 109 -0.20 -7.03 8.36
CA TRP A 109 -0.66 -8.16 7.58
C TRP A 109 -1.46 -9.15 8.45
N THR A 110 -2.71 -9.45 8.07
CA THR A 110 -3.62 -10.36 8.80
C THR A 110 -3.30 -11.85 8.59
N GLY A 111 -2.36 -12.15 7.69
CA GLY A 111 -2.06 -13.48 7.19
C GLY A 111 -2.64 -13.74 5.80
N GLN A 112 -3.60 -12.91 5.35
CA GLN A 112 -4.15 -12.97 3.99
C GLN A 112 -4.16 -11.61 3.28
N ARG A 113 -4.18 -10.50 4.03
CA ARG A 113 -4.28 -9.14 3.49
C ARG A 113 -3.73 -8.09 4.45
N TRP A 114 -3.59 -6.86 3.98
CA TRP A 114 -3.38 -5.70 4.85
C TRP A 114 -4.67 -5.36 5.59
N SER A 115 -4.64 -5.22 6.91
CA SER A 115 -5.87 -5.00 7.69
C SER A 115 -6.57 -3.68 7.35
N GLY A 116 -5.81 -2.66 6.93
CA GLY A 116 -6.30 -1.34 6.53
C GLY A 116 -6.81 -1.30 5.09
N ILE A 117 -6.70 -2.39 4.34
CA ILE A 117 -7.26 -2.57 2.99
C ILE A 117 -8.20 -3.79 2.99
N PRO A 118 -9.41 -3.68 3.55
CA PRO A 118 -10.31 -4.82 3.70
C PRO A 118 -10.84 -5.39 2.37
N THR A 119 -10.71 -4.64 1.28
CA THR A 119 -11.14 -5.06 -0.07
C THR A 119 -10.24 -6.14 -0.69
N MET A 120 -9.04 -6.38 -0.14
CA MET A 120 -8.07 -7.40 -0.57
C MET A 120 -8.53 -8.83 -0.20
N THR A 121 -9.64 -9.27 -0.77
CA THR A 121 -10.23 -10.61 -0.54
C THR A 121 -9.73 -11.63 -1.57
N ASN A 122 -10.14 -12.90 -1.45
CA ASN A 122 -9.83 -13.93 -2.47
C ASN A 122 -10.38 -13.62 -3.87
N LYS A 123 -11.41 -12.76 -3.99
CA LYS A 123 -11.97 -12.28 -5.27
C LYS A 123 -11.23 -11.07 -5.84
N PHE A 124 -10.26 -10.53 -5.10
CA PHE A 124 -9.47 -9.40 -5.55
C PHE A 124 -8.69 -9.75 -6.82
N ILE A 125 -8.47 -8.77 -7.70
CA ILE A 125 -7.87 -8.98 -9.03
C ILE A 125 -6.39 -9.43 -8.93
N LEU A 126 -5.74 -9.11 -7.82
CA LEU A 126 -4.34 -9.45 -7.56
C LEU A 126 -4.23 -10.69 -6.66
N ASN A 127 -3.21 -11.50 -6.89
CA ASN A 127 -2.64 -12.39 -5.89
C ASN A 127 -1.64 -11.60 -5.06
N MET A 128 -1.64 -11.81 -3.75
CA MET A 128 -0.73 -11.14 -2.83
C MET A 128 0.25 -12.15 -2.25
N TYR A 129 1.50 -11.74 -2.13
CA TYR A 129 2.56 -12.51 -1.49
C TYR A 129 3.24 -11.60 -0.47
N PHE A 130 3.33 -12.09 0.76
CA PHE A 130 3.96 -11.39 1.86
C PHE A 130 4.99 -12.33 2.50
N VAL A 131 6.20 -11.83 2.66
CA VAL A 131 7.32 -12.50 3.31
C VAL A 131 7.77 -11.60 4.45
N ASP A 132 7.91 -12.19 5.63
CA ASP A 132 8.42 -11.58 6.84
C ASP A 132 9.39 -12.59 7.46
N SER A 133 10.68 -12.40 7.17
CA SER A 133 11.78 -13.25 7.62
C SER A 133 12.91 -12.39 8.22
N ASP A 134 13.89 -13.06 8.81
CA ASP A 134 15.10 -12.39 9.33
C ASP A 134 15.93 -11.71 8.21
N ASP A 135 15.75 -12.14 6.95
CA ASP A 135 16.50 -11.64 5.79
C ASP A 135 15.75 -10.50 5.06
N GLU A 136 14.42 -10.62 4.91
CA GLU A 136 13.64 -9.65 4.14
C GLU A 136 12.19 -9.51 4.61
N VAL A 137 11.68 -8.29 4.46
CA VAL A 137 10.26 -7.98 4.52
C VAL A 137 9.81 -7.53 3.14
N LEU A 138 9.08 -8.41 2.45
CA LEU A 138 8.67 -8.22 1.06
C LEU A 138 7.17 -8.33 0.91
N TYR A 139 6.59 -7.35 0.23
CA TYR A 139 5.25 -7.44 -0.31
C TYR A 139 5.31 -7.37 -1.84
N SER A 140 4.72 -8.37 -2.48
CA SER A 140 4.57 -8.39 -3.94
C SER A 140 3.17 -8.81 -4.33
N SER A 141 2.81 -8.48 -5.57
CA SER A 141 1.51 -8.85 -6.12
C SER A 141 1.62 -9.24 -7.59
N SER A 142 0.85 -10.24 -8.00
CA SER A 142 0.70 -10.62 -9.41
C SER A 142 -0.75 -10.50 -9.85
N VAL A 143 -0.97 -10.24 -11.13
CA VAL A 143 -2.32 -10.17 -11.71
C VAL A 143 -2.83 -11.60 -11.94
N LYS A 144 -4.06 -11.90 -11.51
CA LYS A 144 -4.64 -13.26 -11.66
C LYS A 144 -4.90 -13.64 -13.12
N ASN A 145 -5.27 -12.67 -13.94
CA ASN A 145 -5.51 -12.86 -15.36
C ASN A 145 -4.55 -11.95 -16.14
N ALA A 146 -3.62 -12.56 -16.86
CA ALA A 146 -2.55 -11.90 -17.58
C ALA A 146 -3.02 -10.92 -18.68
N SER A 147 -4.28 -11.02 -19.13
CA SER A 147 -4.87 -10.07 -20.06
C SER A 147 -5.19 -8.71 -19.43
N HIS A 148 -5.26 -8.62 -18.09
CA HIS A 148 -5.51 -7.36 -17.42
C HIS A 148 -4.22 -6.58 -17.18
N ILE A 149 -4.22 -5.31 -17.59
CA ILE A 149 -3.19 -4.37 -17.23
C ILE A 149 -3.61 -3.66 -15.95
N VAL A 150 -2.82 -3.82 -14.89
CA VAL A 150 -3.06 -3.22 -13.58
C VAL A 150 -1.84 -2.40 -13.16
N ARG A 151 -2.08 -1.25 -12.53
CA ARG A 151 -1.04 -0.44 -11.89
C ARG A 151 -1.47 0.07 -10.53
N ARG A 152 -0.49 0.33 -9.68
CA ARG A 152 -0.69 1.07 -8.43
C ARG A 152 0.01 2.42 -8.56
N VAL A 153 -0.71 3.50 -8.30
CA VAL A 153 -0.17 4.85 -8.34
C VAL A 153 -0.49 5.57 -7.04
N THR A 154 0.32 6.56 -6.69
CA THR A 154 -0.02 7.55 -5.67
C THR A 154 -0.22 8.86 -6.39
N ASN A 155 -1.41 9.45 -6.27
CA ASN A 155 -1.70 10.72 -6.93
C ASN A 155 -1.21 11.92 -6.10
N GLU A 156 -1.26 13.12 -6.69
CA GLU A 156 -0.77 14.35 -6.07
C GLU A 156 -1.52 14.77 -4.79
N THR A 157 -2.73 14.23 -4.58
CA THR A 157 -3.53 14.49 -3.37
C THR A 157 -3.21 13.54 -2.22
N GLY A 158 -2.29 12.59 -2.43
CA GLY A 158 -1.92 11.60 -1.42
C GLY A 158 -2.92 10.46 -1.30
N ILE A 159 -3.48 10.02 -2.43
CA ILE A 159 -4.33 8.84 -2.51
C ILE A 159 -3.59 7.75 -3.30
N ILE A 160 -3.49 6.57 -2.70
CA ILE A 160 -3.01 5.35 -3.35
C ILE A 160 -4.19 4.76 -4.10
N GLU A 161 -4.02 4.50 -5.39
CA GLU A 161 -5.05 3.92 -6.24
C GLU A 161 -4.54 2.64 -6.91
N GLY A 162 -5.38 1.60 -6.90
CA GLY A 162 -5.25 0.50 -7.84
C GLY A 162 -6.09 0.76 -9.07
N LEU A 163 -5.43 0.84 -10.22
CA LEU A 163 -6.06 1.11 -11.50
C LEU A 163 -6.00 -0.12 -12.40
N ILE A 164 -7.11 -0.44 -13.06
CA ILE A 164 -7.20 -1.44 -14.12
C ILE A 164 -7.50 -0.76 -15.45
N TRP A 165 -6.84 -1.17 -16.53
CA TRP A 165 -7.10 -0.64 -17.85
C TRP A 165 -8.36 -1.29 -18.45
N ASN A 166 -9.32 -0.47 -18.86
CA ASN A 166 -10.48 -0.92 -19.64
C ASN A 166 -10.21 -0.70 -21.13
N HIS A 167 -10.19 -1.79 -21.89
CA HIS A 167 -9.91 -1.77 -23.33
C HIS A 167 -11.08 -1.23 -24.19
N GLU A 168 -12.32 -1.34 -23.73
CA GLU A 168 -13.51 -0.83 -24.44
C GLU A 168 -13.59 0.69 -24.34
N ASP A 169 -13.46 1.21 -23.12
CA ASP A 169 -13.56 2.64 -22.81
C ASP A 169 -12.24 3.41 -23.01
N GLN A 170 -11.13 2.70 -23.24
CA GLN A 170 -9.79 3.28 -23.34
C GLN A 170 -9.45 4.19 -22.15
N ARG A 171 -9.74 3.72 -20.92
CA ARG A 171 -9.51 4.47 -19.68
C ARG A 171 -9.09 3.60 -18.52
N TRP A 172 -8.42 4.21 -17.55
CA TRP A 172 -8.15 3.61 -16.25
C TRP A 172 -9.39 3.65 -15.36
N ILE A 173 -9.67 2.52 -14.70
CA ILE A 173 -10.74 2.39 -13.70
C ILE A 173 -10.10 2.11 -12.35
N ALA A 174 -10.41 2.92 -11.34
CA ALA A 174 -9.99 2.65 -9.97
C ALA A 174 -10.85 1.53 -9.36
N PHE A 175 -10.21 0.45 -8.90
CA PHE A 175 -10.90 -0.65 -8.21
C PHE A 175 -10.67 -0.67 -6.70
N TYR A 176 -9.72 0.12 -6.19
CA TYR A 176 -9.62 0.53 -4.79
C TYR A 176 -8.81 1.82 -4.66
N SER A 177 -9.04 2.54 -3.57
CA SER A 177 -8.27 3.72 -3.19
C SER A 177 -8.15 3.87 -1.67
N HIS A 178 -7.03 4.40 -1.19
CA HIS A 178 -6.80 4.74 0.22
C HIS A 178 -5.90 5.98 0.38
N PRO A 179 -6.12 6.83 1.41
CA PRO A 179 -7.28 6.86 2.30
C PRO A 179 -8.58 7.20 1.52
N ASN A 180 -9.72 6.64 1.93
CA ASN A 180 -11.02 6.92 1.28
C ASN A 180 -12.13 7.37 2.24
N GLU A 181 -11.88 7.36 3.55
CA GLU A 181 -12.78 7.82 4.60
C GLU A 181 -12.02 8.66 5.64
N LYS A 182 -12.73 9.47 6.45
CA LYS A 182 -12.10 10.34 7.45
C LYS A 182 -11.22 9.56 8.45
N CYS A 183 -11.68 8.40 8.89
CA CYS A 183 -10.95 7.56 9.84
C CYS A 183 -9.71 6.86 9.27
N ASP A 184 -9.49 6.92 7.95
CA ASP A 184 -8.30 6.33 7.34
C ASP A 184 -7.06 7.22 7.48
N PHE A 185 -7.24 8.53 7.65
CA PHE A 185 -6.12 9.45 7.82
C PHE A 185 -5.37 9.15 9.11
N TYR A 186 -4.04 9.08 9.01
CA TYR A 186 -3.20 8.72 10.15
C TYR A 186 -3.35 9.76 11.27
N GLY A 187 -3.64 9.29 12.48
CA GLY A 187 -3.80 10.16 13.65
C GLY A 187 -5.06 11.04 13.64
N HIS A 188 -6.08 10.71 12.84
CA HIS A 188 -7.35 11.45 12.81
C HIS A 188 -7.97 11.61 14.21
N CYS A 189 -7.95 10.52 14.98
CA CYS A 189 -8.17 10.58 16.42
C CYS A 189 -6.83 10.44 17.14
N GLY A 190 -6.55 11.36 18.06
CA GLY A 190 -5.29 11.40 18.79
C GLY A 190 -5.09 10.19 19.73
N PRO A 191 -3.98 10.18 20.49
CA PRO A 191 -3.61 9.06 21.35
C PRO A 191 -4.74 8.64 22.31
N ASN A 192 -4.88 7.34 22.56
CA ASN A 192 -5.89 6.75 23.45
C ASN A 192 -7.37 7.01 23.05
N ALA A 193 -7.61 7.36 21.79
CA ALA A 193 -8.92 7.41 21.18
C ALA A 193 -8.99 6.47 19.97
N TYR A 194 -10.21 6.14 19.56
CA TYR A 194 -10.47 5.43 18.31
C TYR A 194 -11.46 6.20 17.45
N CYS A 195 -11.39 5.97 16.14
CA CYS A 195 -12.28 6.57 15.15
C CYS A 195 -13.38 5.59 14.75
N ASN A 196 -14.63 6.05 14.75
CA ASN A 196 -15.77 5.30 14.26
C ASN A 196 -16.51 6.11 13.18
N PRO A 197 -16.35 5.77 11.89
CA PRO A 197 -16.94 6.54 10.79
C PRO A 197 -18.47 6.40 10.71
N TYR A 198 -19.06 5.44 11.45
CA TYR A 198 -20.50 5.20 11.46
C TYR A 198 -21.27 6.08 12.46
N LEU A 199 -20.57 6.94 13.21
CA LEU A 199 -21.19 7.96 14.06
C LEU A 199 -21.55 9.19 13.22
N THR A 200 -22.70 9.15 12.56
CA THR A 200 -23.11 10.20 11.60
C THR A 200 -23.48 11.52 12.27
N ASP A 201 -24.07 11.48 13.46
CA ASP A 201 -24.55 12.68 14.18
C ASP A 201 -23.56 13.15 15.27
N ASP A 202 -22.70 12.25 15.72
CA ASP A 202 -21.72 12.49 16.77
C ASP A 202 -20.33 12.80 16.22
N PHE A 203 -19.41 13.17 17.12
CA PHE A 203 -18.00 13.26 16.79
C PHE A 203 -17.41 11.85 16.65
N GLU A 204 -16.76 11.55 15.53
CA GLU A 204 -16.27 10.21 15.18
C GLU A 204 -15.17 9.69 16.13
N CYS A 205 -14.51 10.58 16.87
CA CYS A 205 -13.48 10.21 17.83
C CYS A 205 -14.07 9.94 19.22
N THR A 206 -13.75 8.77 19.77
CA THR A 206 -14.17 8.36 21.11
C THR A 206 -12.96 7.92 21.93
N CYS A 207 -12.84 8.40 23.17
CA CYS A 207 -11.81 7.94 24.10
C CYS A 207 -12.05 6.48 24.48
N PHE A 208 -10.97 5.71 24.67
CA PHE A 208 -11.10 4.39 25.28
C PHE A 208 -11.67 4.49 26.71
N PRO A 209 -12.38 3.46 27.20
CA PRO A 209 -12.84 3.41 28.58
C PRO A 209 -11.70 3.62 29.57
N GLY A 210 -11.95 4.48 30.57
CA GLY A 210 -10.93 4.91 31.54
C GLY A 210 -10.08 6.10 31.09
N PHE A 211 -10.34 6.64 29.89
CA PHE A 211 -9.76 7.88 29.39
C PHE A 211 -10.83 8.97 29.21
N GLU A 212 -10.39 10.21 29.17
CA GLU A 212 -11.19 11.40 28.91
C GLU A 212 -10.45 12.37 27.98
N PRO A 213 -11.17 13.25 27.25
CA PRO A 213 -10.55 14.19 26.33
C PRO A 213 -9.48 15.04 27.01
N LYS A 214 -8.32 15.18 26.38
CA LYS A 214 -7.23 16.02 26.90
C LYS A 214 -7.64 17.51 26.99
N SER A 215 -8.43 17.98 26.03
CA SER A 215 -9.09 19.29 26.05
C SER A 215 -10.57 19.10 25.73
N PRO A 216 -11.46 19.32 26.70
CA PRO A 216 -12.91 19.31 26.47
C PRO A 216 -13.36 20.34 25.42
N GLU A 217 -12.70 21.49 25.35
CA GLU A 217 -13.00 22.58 24.42
C GLU A 217 -12.70 22.18 22.97
N ALA A 218 -11.53 21.58 22.73
CA ALA A 218 -11.16 21.02 21.43
C ALA A 218 -12.15 19.92 21.03
N TRP A 219 -12.49 19.02 21.96
CA TRP A 219 -13.44 17.94 21.71
C TRP A 219 -14.84 18.46 21.34
N LEU A 220 -15.29 19.54 21.96
CA LEU A 220 -16.59 20.19 21.67
C LEU A 220 -16.66 20.74 20.25
N ILE A 221 -15.55 21.28 19.73
CA ILE A 221 -15.45 21.76 18.35
C ILE A 221 -15.03 20.67 17.36
N ARG A 222 -15.07 19.40 17.78
CA ARG A 222 -14.72 18.21 16.97
C ARG A 222 -13.24 18.16 16.55
N ASP A 223 -12.35 18.69 17.38
CA ASP A 223 -10.90 18.51 17.27
C ASP A 223 -10.41 17.45 18.26
N GLY A 224 -10.11 16.26 17.72
CA GLY A 224 -9.65 15.09 18.47
C GLY A 224 -8.15 14.86 18.41
N ALA A 225 -7.38 15.75 17.76
CA ALA A 225 -5.96 15.55 17.52
C ALA A 225 -5.14 15.44 18.82
N GLY A 226 -5.59 16.13 19.87
CA GLY A 226 -4.98 16.07 21.20
C GLY A 226 -5.17 14.73 21.94
N GLY A 227 -6.08 13.88 21.47
CA GLY A 227 -6.38 12.58 22.05
C GLY A 227 -6.96 12.65 23.46
N CYS A 228 -6.76 11.57 24.21
CA CYS A 228 -7.32 11.37 25.52
C CYS A 228 -6.24 11.06 26.57
N VAL A 229 -6.51 11.51 27.79
CA VAL A 229 -5.68 11.28 28.98
C VAL A 229 -6.41 10.34 29.92
N LYS A 230 -5.65 9.63 30.74
CA LYS A 230 -6.18 8.69 31.71
C LYS A 230 -6.95 9.45 32.80
N LYS A 231 -8.12 8.95 33.19
CA LYS A 231 -8.88 9.52 34.31
C LYS A 231 -8.10 9.39 35.63
N PRO A 232 -8.02 10.43 36.47
CA PRO A 232 -7.19 10.42 37.68
C PRO A 232 -7.53 9.32 38.68
N SER A 233 -8.79 8.88 38.73
CA SER A 233 -9.35 7.97 39.74
C SER A 233 -9.25 6.48 39.39
N ILE A 234 -8.71 6.11 38.23
CA ILE A 234 -8.67 4.72 37.77
C ILE A 234 -7.24 4.18 37.85
N SER A 235 -7.01 3.10 38.60
CA SER A 235 -5.77 2.32 38.46
C SER A 235 -6.02 1.22 37.43
N MET A 236 -5.21 1.18 36.37
CA MET A 236 -5.41 0.26 35.23
C MET A 236 -4.72 -1.10 35.42
N CYS A 237 -3.89 -1.24 36.45
CA CYS A 237 -3.09 -2.44 36.68
C CYS A 237 -3.08 -2.79 38.18
N GLY A 238 -2.98 -4.09 38.49
CA GLY A 238 -2.84 -4.59 39.88
C GLY A 238 -4.14 -4.73 40.68
N ASN A 239 -5.28 -4.24 40.18
CA ASN A 239 -6.57 -4.28 40.89
C ASN A 239 -7.45 -5.50 40.54
N GLY A 240 -6.97 -6.43 39.72
CA GLY A 240 -7.79 -7.52 39.17
C GLY A 240 -8.72 -7.10 38.03
N GLU A 241 -8.74 -5.81 37.67
CA GLU A 241 -9.37 -5.31 36.46
C GLU A 241 -8.66 -5.87 35.23
N GLY A 242 -9.42 -6.50 34.35
CA GLY A 242 -8.91 -7.12 33.13
C GLY A 242 -9.02 -6.20 31.92
N PHE A 243 -8.53 -6.69 30.78
CA PHE A 243 -8.65 -6.00 29.50
C PHE A 243 -10.10 -6.00 28.97
N ILE A 244 -10.50 -4.88 28.37
CA ILE A 244 -11.76 -4.74 27.64
C ILE A 244 -11.55 -5.23 26.21
N LYS A 245 -12.40 -6.14 25.74
CA LYS A 245 -12.33 -6.66 24.37
C LYS A 245 -13.05 -5.73 23.41
N PHE A 246 -12.30 -5.13 22.50
CA PHE A 246 -12.85 -4.46 21.32
C PHE A 246 -13.01 -5.42 20.14
N ARG A 247 -14.00 -5.17 19.28
CA ARG A 247 -14.27 -5.95 18.06
C ARG A 247 -14.28 -5.01 16.86
N HIS A 248 -13.94 -5.55 15.70
CA HIS A 248 -13.93 -4.81 14.42
C HIS A 248 -13.05 -3.55 14.46
N MET A 249 -11.92 -3.63 15.18
CA MET A 249 -10.95 -2.53 15.27
C MET A 249 -9.78 -2.78 14.32
N LYS A 250 -9.28 -1.70 13.73
CA LYS A 250 -7.90 -1.64 13.26
C LYS A 250 -6.99 -1.60 14.49
N VAL A 251 -5.95 -2.42 14.52
CA VAL A 251 -4.95 -2.35 15.59
C VAL A 251 -4.21 -1.01 15.49
N PRO A 252 -3.80 -0.37 16.61
CA PRO A 252 -2.99 0.85 16.58
C PRO A 252 -1.63 0.68 15.88
N ASP A 253 -0.84 1.76 15.81
CA ASP A 253 0.51 1.73 15.23
C ASP A 253 1.38 0.65 15.88
N THR A 254 1.96 -0.22 15.06
CA THR A 254 2.68 -1.41 15.50
C THR A 254 4.19 -1.26 15.37
N SER A 255 4.67 -0.05 15.04
CA SER A 255 6.10 0.24 14.85
C SER A 255 6.93 0.02 16.12
N ALA A 256 6.33 0.19 17.29
CA ALA A 256 6.95 -0.05 18.60
C ALA A 256 6.49 -1.37 19.24
N ALA A 257 5.68 -2.16 18.54
CA ALA A 257 5.07 -3.34 19.14
C ALA A 257 6.03 -4.53 19.20
N HIS A 258 5.96 -5.29 20.29
CA HIS A 258 6.65 -6.57 20.39
C HIS A 258 5.76 -7.72 19.90
N VAL A 259 6.29 -8.57 19.03
CA VAL A 259 5.59 -9.73 18.46
C VAL A 259 6.20 -11.01 19.00
N ASP A 260 5.42 -11.77 19.77
CA ASP A 260 5.80 -13.09 20.30
C ASP A 260 5.00 -14.18 19.59
N THR A 261 5.76 -15.06 18.94
CA THR A 261 5.30 -16.05 17.99
C THR A 261 4.94 -17.39 18.61
N SER A 262 5.41 -17.59 19.82
CA SER A 262 5.41 -18.88 20.49
C SER A 262 4.16 -19.12 21.35
N ILE A 263 3.40 -18.07 21.63
CA ILE A 263 2.29 -18.09 22.60
C ILE A 263 0.91 -17.97 21.94
N GLY A 264 -0.11 -18.39 22.69
CA GLY A 264 -1.52 -18.19 22.34
C GLY A 264 -2.13 -16.94 23.01
N LEU A 265 -3.32 -16.51 22.55
CA LEU A 265 -3.99 -15.30 23.07
C LEU A 265 -4.30 -15.38 24.57
N LYS A 266 -4.58 -16.59 25.08
CA LYS A 266 -4.85 -16.82 26.51
C LYS A 266 -3.58 -16.64 27.36
N GLN A 267 -2.48 -17.26 26.95
CA GLN A 267 -1.17 -17.11 27.61
C GLN A 267 -0.67 -15.66 27.52
N CYS A 268 -0.91 -15.00 26.39
CA CYS A 268 -0.66 -13.58 26.19
C CYS A 268 -1.41 -12.74 27.24
N LYS A 269 -2.72 -12.93 27.39
CA LYS A 269 -3.49 -12.24 28.43
C LYS A 269 -2.92 -12.47 29.83
N GLU A 270 -2.54 -13.70 30.17
CA GLU A 270 -1.98 -14.04 31.50
C GLU A 270 -0.60 -13.44 31.76
N LYS A 271 0.25 -13.34 30.74
CA LYS A 271 1.56 -12.66 30.78
C LYS A 271 1.36 -11.17 31.05
N TYR A 272 0.43 -10.54 30.35
CA TYR A 272 0.25 -9.09 30.38
C TYR A 272 -0.61 -8.55 31.51
N LEU A 273 -1.48 -9.36 32.11
CA LEU A 273 -2.12 -9.00 33.36
C LEU A 273 -1.10 -8.72 34.49
N ARG A 274 0.14 -9.18 34.36
CA ARG A 274 1.22 -8.96 35.33
C ARG A 274 2.15 -7.79 34.96
N ASP A 275 2.11 -7.33 33.72
CA ASP A 275 2.97 -6.26 33.20
C ASP A 275 2.18 -4.96 33.08
N CYS A 276 2.40 -4.05 34.01
CA CYS A 276 1.70 -2.77 34.05
C CYS A 276 2.15 -1.76 32.99
N SER A 277 3.16 -2.10 32.17
CA SER A 277 3.57 -1.28 31.03
C SER A 277 2.72 -1.55 29.78
N CYS A 278 2.06 -2.70 29.71
CA CYS A 278 1.24 -3.09 28.58
C CYS A 278 -0.15 -2.44 28.64
N MET A 279 -0.53 -1.82 27.53
CA MET A 279 -1.80 -1.11 27.41
C MET A 279 -2.84 -1.90 26.60
N ALA A 280 -2.39 -2.75 25.67
CA ALA A 280 -3.26 -3.52 24.79
C ALA A 280 -2.52 -4.72 24.18
N TYR A 281 -3.29 -5.73 23.77
CA TYR A 281 -2.80 -6.86 22.99
C TYR A 281 -3.84 -7.25 21.93
N ALA A 282 -3.36 -7.80 20.81
CA ALA A 282 -4.18 -8.33 19.73
C ALA A 282 -3.60 -9.65 19.23
N SER A 283 -4.16 -10.21 18.15
CA SER A 283 -3.49 -11.25 17.36
C SER A 283 -2.83 -10.58 16.16
N ALA A 284 -1.55 -10.85 15.89
CA ALA A 284 -0.88 -10.32 14.69
C ALA A 284 -1.52 -10.86 13.39
N TYR A 285 -1.92 -12.14 13.35
CA TYR A 285 -2.51 -12.79 12.17
C TYR A 285 -3.95 -13.22 12.42
N SER A 286 -4.90 -12.29 12.30
CA SER A 286 -6.31 -12.53 12.64
C SER A 286 -7.03 -13.54 11.73
N GLU A 287 -6.51 -13.86 10.54
CA GLU A 287 -7.23 -14.65 9.52
C GLU A 287 -6.68 -16.06 9.26
N THR A 288 -5.64 -16.49 9.97
CA THR A 288 -4.99 -17.79 9.69
C THR A 288 -5.10 -18.81 10.82
N ASN A 289 -5.74 -18.50 11.95
CA ASN A 289 -5.86 -19.39 13.13
C ASN A 289 -4.51 -19.98 13.64
N ARG A 290 -3.37 -19.51 13.12
CA ARG A 290 -2.04 -19.91 13.56
C ARG A 290 -1.60 -18.95 14.63
N GLY A 291 -1.55 -19.41 15.89
CA GLY A 291 -0.90 -18.75 17.03
C GLY A 291 -1.56 -17.44 17.51
N GLY A 292 -1.38 -17.11 18.79
CA GLY A 292 -1.89 -15.88 19.38
C GLY A 292 -0.74 -14.91 19.59
N TRP A 293 -0.46 -14.13 18.57
CA TRP A 293 0.74 -13.30 18.51
C TRP A 293 0.46 -11.96 19.16
N LEU A 294 1.24 -11.67 20.17
CA LEU A 294 1.24 -10.42 20.90
C LEU A 294 1.50 -9.22 19.98
N LEU A 295 0.85 -8.11 20.31
CA LEU A 295 1.20 -6.79 19.80
C LEU A 295 1.19 -5.87 21.02
N ASP A 296 2.30 -5.86 21.77
CA ASP A 296 2.42 -5.03 22.97
C ASP A 296 2.58 -3.58 22.55
N MET A 297 1.52 -2.80 22.68
CA MET A 297 1.55 -1.37 22.45
C MET A 297 2.00 -0.68 23.74
N ALA A 298 3.25 -0.94 24.12
CA ALA A 298 3.92 -0.21 25.19
C ALA A 298 4.15 1.25 24.75
N ARG A 299 4.19 2.15 25.74
CA ARG A 299 4.15 3.62 25.63
C ARG A 299 5.00 4.25 24.52
#